data_AF-A0A4Y8S9X6-F1
#
_entry.id   AF-A0A4Y8S9X6-F1
#
_cell.length_a   1.000
_cell.length_b   1.000
_cell.length_c   1.000
_cell.angle_alpha   90.00
_cell.angle_beta   90.00
_cell.angle_gamma   90.00
#
_symmetry.space_group_name_H-M   'P 1'
#
loop_
_entity.id
_entity.type
_entity.pdbx_description
1 polymer ?
#
loop_
_entity_poly.entity_id
_entity_poly.type
_entity_poly.pdbx_seq_one_letter_code
_entity_poly.pdbx_strand_id
1 'polypeptide(L)'
;MKPFLLFFVAITVAGCASKNDSGCLFSEARVKASEITTDKPINDVTIKDCFKATGPDDMGLVEIAGEQTSDKFKVSYYEPGDSNAMDMLNVKIGGKLSEWRSKKGHDIYVRGTTKSDSLALLFGDRTGSKIKGSVVFKK
;
A
#
# COMPACT_ATOMS: atom_id res chain seq x y z
N MET A 1 24.61 11.32 -29.26
CA MET A 1 23.95 11.16 -27.95
C MET A 1 22.65 11.94 -27.97
N LYS A 2 21.50 11.29 -27.83
CA LYS A 2 20.17 11.94 -27.83
C LYS A 2 19.73 12.14 -26.38
N PRO A 3 19.25 13.33 -25.97
CA PRO A 3 18.73 13.52 -24.63
C PRO A 3 17.38 12.79 -24.49
N PHE A 4 17.29 11.94 -23.48
CA PHE A 4 16.03 11.32 -23.03
C PHE A 4 15.21 12.40 -22.31
N LEU A 5 14.10 12.81 -22.90
CA LEU A 5 13.11 13.66 -22.24
C LEU A 5 12.42 12.85 -21.14
N LEU A 6 12.71 13.18 -19.88
CA LEU A 6 11.98 12.67 -18.71
C LEU A 6 10.67 13.46 -18.57
N PHE A 7 9.55 12.86 -18.97
CA PHE A 7 8.22 13.36 -18.62
C PHE A 7 7.88 12.91 -17.19
N PHE A 8 7.97 13.83 -16.23
CA PHE A 8 7.37 13.65 -14.91
C PHE A 8 5.89 14.00 -15.02
N VAL A 9 5.03 12.99 -15.13
CA VAL A 9 3.58 13.19 -14.98
C VAL A 9 3.27 13.17 -13.48
N ALA A 10 3.27 14.35 -12.85
CA ALA A 10 2.72 14.53 -11.52
C ALA A 10 1.18 14.50 -11.62
N ILE A 11 0.58 13.32 -11.45
CA ILE A 11 -0.88 13.19 -11.34
C ILE A 11 -1.27 13.60 -9.92
N THR A 12 -1.57 14.88 -9.71
CA THR A 12 -2.27 15.35 -8.52
C THR A 12 -3.74 15.00 -8.65
N VAL A 13 -4.14 13.85 -8.11
CA VAL A 13 -5.55 13.55 -7.87
C VAL A 13 -5.98 14.40 -6.67
N ALA A 14 -6.41 15.63 -6.94
CA ALA A 14 -7.08 16.47 -5.94
C ALA A 14 -8.49 15.91 -5.73
N GLY A 15 -8.63 14.98 -4.79
CA GLY A 15 -9.93 14.64 -4.22
C GLY A 15 -10.38 15.79 -3.33
N CYS A 16 -11.57 16.33 -3.59
CA CYS A 16 -12.21 17.28 -2.68
C CYS A 16 -12.45 16.57 -1.35
N ALA A 17 -11.71 16.95 -0.32
CA ALA A 17 -11.91 16.49 1.05
C ALA A 17 -13.28 16.98 1.54
N SER A 18 -14.29 16.11 1.49
CA SER A 18 -15.55 16.33 2.17
C SER A 18 -15.28 16.24 3.67
N LYS A 19 -15.43 17.36 4.38
CA LYS A 19 -15.42 17.40 5.85
C LYS A 19 -16.67 16.68 6.36
N ASN A 20 -16.57 15.39 6.62
CA ASN A 20 -17.48 14.67 7.51
C ASN A 20 -16.67 13.65 8.32
N ASP A 21 -16.42 14.02 9.57
CA ASP A 21 -15.52 13.36 10.52
C ASP A 21 -16.14 12.13 11.20
N SER A 22 -16.92 11.33 10.47
CA SER A 22 -17.66 10.19 11.04
C SER A 22 -17.38 8.89 10.26
N GLY A 23 -16.26 8.23 10.57
CA GLY A 23 -16.06 6.82 10.23
C GLY A 23 -14.92 6.46 9.27
N CYS A 24 -14.02 7.40 8.95
CA CYS A 24 -12.78 7.06 8.23
C CYS A 24 -11.83 6.33 9.19
N LEU A 25 -11.24 5.23 8.72
CA LEU A 25 -10.23 4.49 9.47
C LEU A 25 -8.87 5.20 9.40
N PHE A 26 -8.53 5.67 8.21
CA PHE A 26 -7.33 6.44 7.91
C PHE A 26 -7.71 7.58 6.95
N SER A 27 -6.99 8.70 6.98
CA SER A 27 -7.17 9.83 6.05
C SER A 27 -6.08 9.92 4.99
N GLU A 28 -4.97 9.20 5.19
CA GLU A 28 -3.82 9.21 4.29
C GLU A 28 -3.23 7.80 4.11
N ALA A 29 -2.84 7.48 2.88
CA ALA A 29 -2.00 6.34 2.55
C ALA A 29 -0.76 6.82 1.79
N ARG A 30 0.42 6.37 2.22
CA ARG A 30 1.68 6.61 1.51
C ARG A 30 2.26 5.29 1.04
N VAL A 31 2.53 5.19 -0.25
CA VAL A 31 3.23 4.04 -0.83
C VAL A 31 4.64 4.45 -1.24
N LYS A 32 5.63 3.68 -0.77
CA LYS A 32 7.00 3.76 -1.23
C LYS A 32 7.45 2.43 -1.80
N ALA A 33 8.19 2.47 -2.89
CA ALA A 33 8.92 1.33 -3.41
C ALA A 33 10.26 1.81 -3.97
N SER A 34 11.31 1.02 -3.78
CA SER A 34 12.67 1.33 -4.20
C SER A 34 13.45 0.08 -4.52
N GLU A 35 14.50 0.22 -5.33
CA GLU A 35 15.47 -0.83 -5.53
C GLU A 35 16.20 -1.17 -4.21
N ILE A 36 16.34 -2.46 -3.88
CA ILE A 36 16.97 -2.87 -2.60
C ILE A 36 18.42 -2.40 -2.50
N THR A 37 19.19 -2.52 -3.59
CA THR A 37 20.65 -2.33 -3.61
C THR A 37 21.08 -0.89 -3.82
N THR A 38 20.29 -0.11 -4.56
CA THR A 38 20.64 1.27 -4.95
C THR A 38 19.79 2.32 -4.24
N ASP A 39 18.73 1.90 -3.52
CA ASP A 39 17.69 2.77 -2.97
C ASP A 39 17.01 3.68 -4.01
N LYS A 40 17.19 3.38 -5.31
CA LYS A 40 16.59 4.16 -6.38
C LYS A 40 15.06 4.08 -6.26
N PRO A 41 14.35 5.22 -6.19
CA PRO A 41 12.91 5.22 -6.03
C PRO A 41 12.22 4.69 -7.29
N ILE A 42 11.28 3.77 -7.08
CA ILE A 42 10.38 3.21 -8.09
C ILE A 42 9.01 3.87 -7.96
N ASN A 43 8.56 4.10 -6.73
CA ASN A 43 7.30 4.78 -6.43
C ASN A 43 7.44 5.56 -5.11
N ASP A 44 6.89 6.77 -5.06
CA ASP A 44 6.63 7.53 -3.82
C ASP A 44 5.37 8.35 -4.07
N VAL A 45 4.25 7.86 -3.55
CA VAL A 45 2.94 8.50 -3.73
C VAL A 45 2.25 8.63 -2.39
N THR A 46 1.65 9.80 -2.16
CA THR A 46 0.75 10.06 -1.05
C THR A 46 -0.66 10.24 -1.59
N ILE A 47 -1.60 9.55 -0.99
CA ILE A 47 -3.01 9.52 -1.38
C ILE A 47 -3.81 9.96 -0.16
N LYS A 48 -4.58 11.04 -0.32
CA LYS A 48 -5.49 11.54 0.72
C LYS A 48 -6.90 11.14 0.34
N ASP A 49 -7.54 10.35 1.20
CA ASP A 49 -8.90 9.87 1.02
C ASP A 49 -9.45 9.36 2.36
N CYS A 50 -10.76 9.21 2.49
CA CYS A 50 -11.35 8.46 3.58
C CYS A 50 -11.13 6.97 3.32
N PHE A 51 -10.14 6.36 3.99
CA PHE A 51 -9.89 4.93 3.87
C PHE A 51 -10.78 4.16 4.84
N LYS A 52 -11.43 3.11 4.33
CA LYS A 52 -12.23 2.16 5.11
C LYS A 52 -11.67 0.76 4.96
N ALA A 53 -11.80 -0.04 6.01
CA ALA A 53 -11.46 -1.46 5.97
C ALA A 53 -12.73 -2.31 5.89
N THR A 54 -12.68 -3.38 5.11
CA THR A 54 -13.64 -4.49 5.13
C THR A 54 -12.93 -5.77 5.53
N GLY A 55 -13.61 -6.64 6.26
CA GLY A 55 -13.05 -7.87 6.82
C GLY A 55 -12.52 -7.69 8.26
N PRO A 56 -11.78 -8.69 8.80
CA PRO A 56 -11.43 -9.96 8.15
C PRO A 56 -12.68 -10.79 7.75
N ASP A 57 -12.66 -11.42 6.59
CA ASP A 57 -13.64 -12.46 6.22
C ASP A 57 -13.32 -13.80 6.92
N ASP A 58 -14.08 -14.86 6.63
CA ASP A 58 -13.87 -16.20 7.22
C ASP A 58 -12.48 -16.79 6.92
N MET A 59 -11.75 -16.24 5.94
CA MET A 59 -10.38 -16.61 5.59
C MET A 59 -9.34 -15.62 6.12
N GLY A 60 -9.74 -14.62 6.91
CA GLY A 60 -8.84 -13.60 7.45
C GLY A 60 -8.47 -12.49 6.46
N LEU A 61 -9.16 -12.37 5.31
CA LEU A 61 -8.84 -11.35 4.30
C LEU A 61 -9.34 -9.97 4.74
N VAL A 62 -8.45 -9.00 4.81
CA VAL A 62 -8.75 -7.58 5.02
C VAL A 62 -8.51 -6.81 3.73
N GLU A 63 -9.43 -5.92 3.38
CA GLU A 63 -9.25 -4.95 2.32
C GLU A 63 -9.35 -3.53 2.86
N ILE A 64 -8.44 -2.64 2.46
CA ILE A 64 -8.47 -1.22 2.75
C ILE A 64 -8.56 -0.46 1.43
N ALA A 65 -9.62 0.34 1.28
CA ALA A 65 -9.88 1.12 0.08
C ALA A 65 -10.30 2.54 0.44
N GLY A 66 -9.92 3.51 -0.39
CA GLY A 66 -10.39 4.88 -0.27
C GLY A 66 -11.80 5.03 -0.86
N GLU A 67 -12.67 5.80 -0.22
CA GLU A 67 -14.05 6.02 -0.68
C GLU A 67 -14.11 6.57 -2.10
N GLN A 68 -13.24 7.54 -2.43
CA GLN A 68 -13.23 8.20 -3.74
C GLN A 68 -12.19 7.59 -4.68
N THR A 69 -11.21 6.86 -4.15
CA THR A 69 -10.04 6.38 -4.88
C THR A 69 -9.97 4.86 -5.02
N SER A 70 -10.96 4.09 -4.59
CA SER A 70 -10.97 2.61 -4.63
C SER A 70 -10.59 2.00 -5.99
N ASP A 71 -11.00 2.63 -7.10
CA ASP A 71 -10.61 2.19 -8.45
C ASP A 71 -9.13 2.38 -8.77
N LYS A 72 -8.49 3.34 -8.10
CA LYS A 72 -7.09 3.72 -8.30
C LYS A 72 -6.19 3.15 -7.22
N PHE A 73 -6.67 3.03 -5.99
CA PHE A 73 -5.92 2.57 -4.84
C PHE A 73 -6.73 1.64 -3.94
N LYS A 74 -6.20 0.44 -3.73
CA LYS A 74 -6.72 -0.55 -2.81
C LYS A 74 -5.58 -1.41 -2.30
N VAL A 75 -5.66 -1.81 -1.04
CA VAL A 75 -4.76 -2.79 -0.45
C VAL A 75 -5.57 -3.96 0.06
N SER A 76 -5.11 -5.19 -0.18
CA SER A 76 -5.71 -6.39 0.40
C SER A 76 -4.62 -7.28 0.99
N TYR A 77 -4.82 -7.82 2.19
CA TYR A 77 -3.85 -8.68 2.88
C TYR A 77 -4.57 -9.66 3.80
N TYR A 78 -3.93 -10.77 4.14
CA TYR A 78 -4.44 -11.66 5.19
C TYR A 78 -3.95 -11.19 6.55
N GLU A 79 -4.84 -11.13 7.54
CA GLU A 79 -4.43 -10.85 8.91
C GLU A 79 -3.37 -11.86 9.36
N PRO A 80 -2.31 -11.39 10.03
CA PRO A 80 -1.35 -12.29 10.66
C PRO A 80 -2.05 -13.17 11.72
N GLY A 81 -1.64 -14.43 11.82
CA GLY A 81 -1.91 -15.27 13.00
C GLY A 81 -1.01 -14.85 14.17
N ASP A 82 -0.37 -15.81 14.86
CA ASP A 82 0.54 -15.56 15.99
C ASP A 82 1.87 -14.84 15.62
N SER A 83 2.03 -14.40 14.37
CA SER A 83 3.26 -13.79 13.84
C SER A 83 2.91 -12.61 12.95
N ASN A 84 3.68 -11.51 13.02
CA ASN A 84 3.50 -10.33 12.16
C ASN A 84 3.79 -10.57 10.66
N ALA A 85 4.19 -11.77 10.27
CA ALA A 85 4.39 -12.15 8.88
C ALA A 85 3.04 -12.41 8.20
N MET A 86 2.89 -11.91 6.97
CA MET A 86 1.71 -12.17 6.14
C MET A 86 2.03 -13.22 5.07
N ASP A 87 1.00 -13.90 4.55
CA ASP A 87 1.18 -14.80 3.40
C ASP A 87 0.94 -14.14 2.05
N MET A 88 0.18 -13.04 2.04
CA MET A 88 -0.12 -12.27 0.84
C MET A 88 -0.32 -10.79 1.14
N LEU A 89 0.12 -9.96 0.20
CA LEU A 89 -0.20 -8.54 0.10
C LEU A 89 -0.46 -8.17 -1.36
N ASN A 90 -1.60 -7.55 -1.61
CA ASN A 90 -1.98 -6.97 -2.89
C ASN A 90 -2.04 -5.44 -2.75
N VAL A 91 -1.38 -4.72 -3.64
CA VAL A 91 -1.41 -3.25 -3.68
C VAL A 91 -1.80 -2.81 -5.09
N LYS A 92 -2.98 -2.21 -5.22
CA LYS A 92 -3.46 -1.58 -6.46
C LYS A 92 -3.10 -0.10 -6.44
N ILE A 93 -2.43 0.41 -7.47
CA ILE A 93 -2.07 1.83 -7.61
C ILE A 93 -2.23 2.24 -9.07
N GLY A 94 -2.98 3.33 -9.34
CA GLY A 94 -3.22 3.81 -10.69
C GLY A 94 -3.87 2.75 -11.59
N GLY A 95 -4.68 1.86 -11.02
CA GLY A 95 -5.32 0.74 -11.72
C GLY A 95 -4.43 -0.50 -11.92
N LYS A 96 -3.13 -0.43 -11.62
CA LYS A 96 -2.20 -1.58 -11.73
C LYS A 96 -2.13 -2.33 -10.41
N LEU A 97 -2.28 -3.66 -10.46
CA LEU A 97 -2.18 -4.53 -9.29
C LEU A 97 -0.75 -5.08 -9.15
N SER A 98 -0.19 -4.98 -7.94
CA SER A 98 1.05 -5.63 -7.54
C SER A 98 0.74 -6.68 -6.47
N GLU A 99 1.14 -7.93 -6.74
CA GLU A 99 0.90 -9.07 -5.85
C GLU A 99 2.22 -9.53 -5.21
N TRP A 100 2.20 -9.70 -3.90
CA TRP A 100 3.33 -10.17 -3.08
C TRP A 100 2.88 -11.39 -2.29
N ARG A 101 3.68 -12.47 -2.29
CA ARG A 101 3.35 -13.73 -1.59
C ARG A 101 4.56 -14.35 -0.92
N SER A 102 4.41 -14.78 0.33
CA SER A 102 5.47 -15.42 1.13
C SER A 102 6.09 -16.64 0.41
N LYS A 103 5.23 -17.49 -0.16
CA LYS A 103 5.60 -18.70 -0.91
C LYS A 103 6.25 -18.44 -2.27
N LYS A 104 6.24 -17.20 -2.77
CA LYS A 104 6.88 -16.80 -4.04
C LYS A 104 8.22 -16.10 -3.83
N GLY A 105 8.79 -16.18 -2.61
CA GLY A 105 10.11 -15.60 -2.31
C GLY A 105 10.06 -14.14 -1.89
N HIS A 106 8.90 -13.66 -1.43
CA HIS A 106 8.76 -12.33 -0.86
C HIS A 106 8.69 -12.41 0.67
N ASP A 107 9.22 -11.40 1.33
CA ASP A 107 8.99 -11.17 2.76
C ASP A 107 8.00 -10.02 2.90
N ILE A 108 6.97 -10.26 3.70
CA ILE A 108 5.88 -9.30 3.91
C ILE A 108 5.48 -9.29 5.38
N TYR A 109 5.37 -8.10 5.93
CA TYR A 109 5.13 -7.88 7.35
C TYR A 109 4.10 -6.79 7.57
N VAL A 110 3.36 -6.90 8.65
CA VAL A 110 2.48 -5.84 9.14
C VAL A 110 3.00 -5.29 10.47
N ARG A 111 2.85 -3.98 10.66
CA ARG A 111 3.07 -3.29 11.93
C ARG A 111 1.85 -2.43 12.25
N GLY A 112 1.26 -2.66 13.41
CA GLY A 112 0.00 -2.05 13.81
C GLY A 112 -1.20 -2.84 13.32
N THR A 113 -2.39 -2.29 13.54
CA THR A 113 -3.67 -2.89 13.15
C THR A 113 -4.59 -1.81 12.60
N THR A 114 -5.73 -2.21 12.05
CA THR A 114 -6.81 -1.28 11.65
C THR A 114 -7.33 -0.44 12.83
N LYS A 115 -7.12 -0.85 14.08
CA LYS A 115 -7.51 -0.07 15.27
C LYS A 115 -6.46 0.96 15.71
N SER A 116 -5.27 0.93 15.12
CA SER A 116 -4.14 1.80 15.47
C SER A 116 -4.24 3.16 14.75
N ASP A 117 -3.53 4.19 15.24
CA ASP A 117 -3.44 5.50 14.54
C ASP A 117 -2.65 5.42 13.22
N SER A 118 -1.87 4.35 13.06
CA SER A 118 -1.18 4.02 11.83
C SER A 118 -1.10 2.51 11.61
N LEU A 119 -1.15 2.11 10.35
CA LEU A 119 -0.90 0.74 9.90
C LEU A 119 0.21 0.78 8.84
N ALA A 120 1.25 -0.02 9.02
CA ALA A 120 2.34 -0.13 8.05
C ALA A 120 2.46 -1.57 7.54
N LEU A 121 2.41 -1.72 6.22
CA LEU A 121 2.62 -2.97 5.50
C LEU A 121 3.97 -2.86 4.80
N LEU A 122 4.91 -3.71 5.18
CA LEU A 122 6.27 -3.73 4.65
C LEU A 122 6.42 -4.94 3.73
N PHE A 123 7.08 -4.77 2.60
CA PHE A 123 7.25 -5.85 1.63
C PHE A 123 8.60 -5.76 0.90
N GLY A 124 9.12 -6.90 0.47
CA GLY A 124 10.31 -6.96 -0.38
C GLY A 124 10.66 -8.37 -0.84
N ASP A 125 11.61 -8.47 -1.76
CA ASP A 125 12.16 -9.75 -2.22
C ASP A 125 13.15 -10.35 -1.21
N ARG A 126 13.03 -11.65 -0.90
CA ARG A 126 13.87 -12.36 0.10
C ARG A 126 15.29 -12.63 -0.40
N THR A 127 15.41 -13.07 -1.65
CA THR A 127 16.70 -13.42 -2.26
C THR A 127 16.83 -12.83 -3.65
N GLY A 128 18.06 -12.46 -4.01
CA GLY A 128 18.36 -11.66 -5.18
C GLY A 128 18.07 -10.18 -4.92
N SER A 129 17.76 -9.45 -5.98
CA SER A 129 17.31 -8.06 -5.87
C SER A 129 16.29 -7.83 -6.95
N LYS A 130 15.16 -7.18 -6.62
CA LYS A 130 14.82 -5.91 -7.26
C LYS A 130 14.16 -4.91 -6.32
N ILE A 131 13.23 -5.25 -5.43
CA ILE A 131 12.36 -4.22 -4.82
C ILE A 131 12.10 -4.44 -3.33
N LYS A 132 12.13 -3.34 -2.57
CA LYS A 132 11.54 -3.20 -1.23
C LYS A 132 10.53 -2.06 -1.22
N GLY A 133 9.55 -2.11 -0.33
CA GLY A 133 8.57 -1.05 -0.21
C GLY A 133 7.75 -1.10 1.05
N SER A 134 6.88 -0.10 1.17
CA SER A 134 5.92 0.02 2.24
C SER A 134 4.64 0.67 1.76
N VAL A 135 3.52 0.29 2.39
CA VAL A 135 2.29 1.07 2.42
C VAL A 135 2.03 1.48 3.85
N VAL A 136 1.92 2.78 4.10
CA VAL A 136 1.68 3.34 5.44
C VAL A 136 0.39 4.12 5.41
N PHE A 137 -0.57 3.69 6.22
CA PHE A 137 -1.82 4.40 6.48
C PHE A 137 -1.72 5.22 7.77
N LYS A 138 -2.37 6.38 7.79
CA LYS A 138 -2.44 7.29 8.95
C LYS A 138 -3.83 7.90 9.07
N LYS A 139 -4.29 8.08 10.32
CA LYS A 139 -5.48 8.88 10.63
C LYS A 139 -5.31 10.33 10.22
#